data_AF-A0A5U8SVA7-F1
#
_entry.id   AF-A0A5U8SVA7-F1
#
_cell.length_a   1.000
_cell.length_b   1.000
_cell.length_c   1.000
_cell.angle_alpha   90.00
_cell.angle_beta   90.00
_cell.angle_gamma   90.00
#
_symmetry.space_group_name_H-M   'P 1'
#
loop_
_entity.id
_entity.type
_entity.pdbx_description
1 polymer ?
#
loop_
_entity_poly.entity_id
_entity_poly.type
_entity_poly.pdbx_seq_one_letter_code
_entity_poly.pdbx_strand_id
1 'polypeptide(L)' 'MSSHFQPISWATNPHLQTLLPRIFRRKPTIKPFWQRLTLPDDDFIDLAWSEDPDTARHKPRLVIFHGLEGSFRSPYAHGI' A
#
# COMPACT_ATOMS: atom_id res chain seq x y z
N MET A 1 30.43 16.86 2.03
CA MET A 1 30.56 16.45 0.61
C MET A 1 29.47 15.42 0.35
N SER A 2 28.50 15.73 -0.50
CA SER A 2 27.40 14.81 -0.82
C SER A 2 27.95 13.66 -1.65
N SER A 3 27.74 12.42 -1.21
CA SER A 3 28.02 11.25 -2.06
C SER A 3 27.08 11.27 -3.26
N HIS A 4 27.64 11.26 -4.47
CA HIS A 4 26.84 11.06 -5.67
C HIS A 4 26.24 9.65 -5.62
N PHE A 5 24.94 9.54 -5.92
CA PHE A 5 24.27 8.26 -6.07
C PHE A 5 25.01 7.40 -7.10
N GLN A 6 25.37 6.18 -6.71
CA GLN A 6 25.99 5.20 -7.59
C GLN A 6 24.96 4.10 -7.89
N PRO A 7 24.39 4.04 -9.11
CA PRO A 7 23.47 2.97 -9.46
C PRO A 7 24.20 1.63 -9.54
N ILE A 8 23.47 0.54 -9.29
CA ILE A 8 23.97 -0.81 -9.57
C ILE A 8 24.33 -0.93 -11.05
N SER A 9 25.39 -1.69 -11.36
CA SER A 9 26.07 -1.67 -12.66
C SER A 9 25.17 -1.93 -13.88
N TRP A 10 24.09 -2.71 -13.72
CA TRP A 10 23.15 -3.01 -14.81
C TRP A 10 22.00 -1.99 -14.91
N ALA A 11 21.77 -1.16 -13.89
CA ALA A 11 20.66 -0.21 -13.83
C ALA A 11 21.14 1.24 -13.99
N THR A 12 22.11 1.51 -14.85
CA THR A 12 22.64 2.88 -15.06
C THR A 12 21.66 3.80 -15.78
N ASN A 13 20.69 3.26 -16.53
CA ASN A 13 19.66 4.04 -17.19
C ASN A 13 18.54 4.45 -16.18
N PRO A 14 18.34 5.75 -15.91
CA PRO A 14 17.39 6.22 -14.92
C PRO A 14 15.93 5.91 -15.30
N HIS A 15 15.59 5.89 -16.58
CA HIS A 15 14.24 5.53 -17.03
C HIS A 15 13.92 4.06 -16.71
N LEU A 16 14.91 3.17 -16.87
CA LEU A 16 14.73 1.76 -16.50
C LEU A 16 14.50 1.62 -14.98
N GLN A 17 15.25 2.34 -14.15
CA GLN A 17 15.03 2.33 -12.69
C GLN A 17 13.59 2.74 -12.31
N THR A 18 13.00 3.69 -13.03
CA THR A 18 11.61 4.13 -12.79
C THR A 18 10.56 3.14 -13.33
N LEU A 19 10.80 2.55 -14.51
CA LEU A 19 9.81 1.72 -15.20
C LEU A 19 9.77 0.28 -14.68
N LEU A 20 10.93 -0.30 -14.34
CA LEU A 20 11.04 -1.71 -13.94
C LEU A 20 10.15 -2.09 -12.75
N PRO A 21 10.07 -1.30 -11.65
CA PRO A 21 9.20 -1.63 -10.52
C PRO A 21 7.72 -1.69 -10.89
N ARG A 22 7.32 -0.97 -11.95
CA ARG A 22 5.93 -0.93 -12.42
C ARG A 22 5.61 -2.09 -13.36
N ILE A 23 6.57 -2.53 -14.19
CA ILE A 23 6.43 -3.66 -15.13
C ILE A 23 6.47 -4.99 -14.39
N PHE A 24 7.43 -5.16 -13.47
CA PHE A 24 7.68 -6.41 -12.76
C PHE A 24 7.01 -6.47 -11.38
N ARG A 25 6.05 -5.57 -11.10
CA ARG A 25 5.39 -5.49 -9.80
C ARG A 25 4.66 -6.80 -9.48
N ARG A 26 5.03 -7.44 -8.38
CA ARG A 26 4.20 -8.51 -7.80
C ARG A 26 2.91 -7.89 -7.26
N LYS A 27 1.76 -8.45 -7.65
CA LYS A 27 0.47 -8.06 -7.08
C LYS A 27 0.24 -8.89 -5.80
N PRO A 28 0.35 -8.32 -4.59
CA PRO A 28 -0.02 -9.04 -3.39
C PRO A 28 -1.50 -9.41 -3.47
N THR A 29 -1.80 -10.68 -3.28
CA THR A 29 -3.18 -11.17 -3.22
C THR A 29 -3.60 -11.15 -1.75
N ILE A 30 -3.94 -9.97 -1.24
CA ILE A 30 -4.52 -9.84 0.09
C ILE A 30 -6.02 -10.00 -0.06
N LYS A 31 -6.59 -10.99 0.63
CA LYS A 31 -8.04 -11.12 0.79
C LYS A 31 -8.43 -10.34 2.06
N PRO A 32 -9.00 -9.14 1.95
CA PRO A 32 -9.26 -8.32 3.12
C PRO A 32 -10.42 -8.88 3.94
N PHE A 33 -10.35 -8.68 5.25
CA PHE A 33 -11.52 -8.73 6.13
C PHE A 33 -12.16 -7.35 6.12
N TRP A 34 -13.40 -7.27 5.64
CA TRP A 34 -14.10 -6.00 5.52
C TRP A 34 -14.84 -5.66 6.82
N GLN A 35 -14.74 -4.40 7.24
CA GLN A 35 -15.50 -3.86 8.36
C GLN A 35 -15.99 -2.46 8.00
N ARG A 36 -17.28 -2.21 8.16
CA ARG A 36 -17.84 -0.85 8.09
C ARG A 36 -18.02 -0.30 9.49
N LEU A 37 -17.50 0.90 9.72
CA LEU A 37 -17.74 1.68 10.92
C LEU A 37 -18.72 2.79 10.58
N THR A 38 -19.86 2.83 11.28
CA THR A 38 -20.77 3.98 11.25
C THR A 38 -20.30 5.01 12.25
N LEU A 39 -20.27 6.27 11.84
CA LEU A 39 -19.80 7.39 12.64
C LEU A 39 -20.99 8.14 13.28
N PRO A 40 -20.76 8.94 14.35
CA PRO A 40 -21.84 9.68 15.03
C PRO A 40 -22.51 10.78 14.19
N ASP A 41 -21.91 11.17 13.06
CA ASP A 41 -22.43 12.13 12.09
C ASP A 41 -23.22 11.47 10.95
N ASP A 42 -23.63 10.22 11.13
CA ASP A 42 -24.32 9.37 10.15
C ASP A 42 -23.51 9.06 8.88
N ASP A 43 -22.20 9.36 8.87
CA ASP A 43 -21.29 8.91 7.83
C ASP A 43 -20.70 7.51 8.15
N PHE A 44 -19.85 7.00 7.25
CA PHE A 44 -19.21 5.69 7.42
C PHE A 44 -17.76 5.64 6.93
N ILE A 45 -16.99 4.72 7.51
CA ILE A 45 -15.65 4.35 7.07
C ILE A 45 -15.64 2.85 6.76
N ASP A 46 -15.19 2.50 5.55
CA ASP A 46 -14.89 1.12 5.20
C ASP A 46 -13.41 0.81 5.47
N LEU A 47 -13.18 -0.19 6.30
CA LEU A 47 -11.86 -0.73 6.61
C LEU A 47 -11.66 -2.07 5.91
N ALA A 48 -10.46 -2.24 5.34
CA ALA A 48 -9.99 -3.47 4.73
C ALA A 48 -8.79 -3.99 5.52
N TRP A 49 -9.00 -4.97 6.40
CA TRP A 49 -7.94 -5.52 7.26
C TRP A 49 -7.18 -6.63 6.53
N SER A 50 -5.85 -6.70 6.75
CA SER A 50 -5.00 -7.78 6.19
C SER A 50 -5.24 -9.14 6.86
N GLU A 51 -5.77 -9.14 8.08
CA GLU A 51 -6.11 -10.31 8.89
C GLU A 51 -7.32 -9.98 9.76
N ASP A 52 -7.92 -10.99 10.39
CA ASP A 52 -9.08 -10.80 11.27
C ASP A 52 -8.71 -9.88 12.47
N PRO A 53 -9.32 -8.69 12.59
CA PRO A 53 -8.95 -7.71 13.60
C PRO A 53 -9.20 -8.17 15.04
N ASP A 54 -10.07 -9.16 15.27
CA ASP A 54 -10.36 -9.67 16.60
C ASP A 54 -9.27 -10.62 17.11
N THR A 55 -8.70 -11.43 16.22
CA THR A 55 -7.59 -12.32 16.56
C THR A 55 -6.24 -11.58 16.60
N ALA A 56 -6.12 -10.50 15.83
CA ALA A 56 -4.90 -9.73 15.63
C ALA A 56 -4.70 -8.58 16.62
N ARG A 57 -5.54 -8.46 17.66
CA ARG A 57 -5.58 -7.28 18.56
C ARG A 57 -4.25 -6.92 19.22
N HIS A 58 -3.36 -7.89 19.40
CA HIS A 58 -2.05 -7.73 20.03
C HIS A 58 -0.93 -7.29 19.08
N LYS A 59 -1.17 -7.27 17.76
CA LYS A 59 -0.17 -6.92 16.75
C LYS A 59 -0.14 -5.39 16.53
N PRO A 60 1.03 -4.82 16.17
CA PRO A 60 1.10 -3.42 15.76
C PRO A 60 0.24 -3.18 14.52
N ARG A 61 -0.36 -1.99 14.42
CA ARG A 61 -1.24 -1.61 13.32
C ARG A 61 -0.57 -0.55 12.44
N LEU A 62 -0.50 -0.83 11.14
CA LEU A 62 -0.19 0.15 10.11
C LEU A 62 -1.50 0.51 9.41
N VAL A 63 -1.81 1.81 9.35
CA VAL A 63 -3.00 2.30 8.65
C VAL A 63 -2.53 3.02 7.38
N ILE A 64 -3.11 2.65 6.24
CA ILE A 64 -2.83 3.26 4.95
C ILE A 64 -4.10 3.94 4.48
N PHE A 65 -4.01 5.25 4.26
CA PHE A 65 -5.09 6.03 3.68
C PHE A 65 -4.88 6.14 2.17
N HIS A 66 -5.98 6.00 1.43
CA HIS A 66 -5.98 6.31 0.01
C HIS A 66 -6.24 7.81 -0.20
N GLY A 67 -5.76 8.38 -1.29
CA GLY A 67 -6.10 9.74 -1.72
C GLY A 67 -7.55 9.86 -2.20
N LEU A 68 -7.95 11.09 -2.56
CA LEU A 68 -9.26 11.37 -3.16
C LEU A 68 -9.46 10.48 -4.41
N GLU A 69 -10.68 9.96 -4.60
CA GLU A 69 -11.05 9.02 -5.67
C GLU A 69 -10.31 7.67 -5.65
N GLY A 70 -9.55 7.39 -4.59
CA GLY A 70 -8.89 6.11 -4.37
C GLY A 70 -9.80 5.05 -3.74
N SER A 71 -9.29 3.82 -3.64
CA SER A 71 -9.88 2.75 -2.84
C SER A 71 -8.81 1.72 -2.48
N PHE A 72 -9.19 0.69 -1.71
CA PHE A 72 -8.36 -0.50 -1.47
C PHE A 72 -7.79 -1.11 -2.76
N ARG A 73 -8.53 -0.99 -3.88
CA ARG A 73 -8.12 -1.58 -5.16
C ARG A 73 -7.13 -0.72 -5.95
N SER A 74 -6.79 0.48 -5.48
CA SER A 74 -5.90 1.39 -6.21
C SER A 74 -4.49 0.77 -6.38
N PRO A 75 -3.84 0.94 -7.56
CA PRO A 75 -2.57 0.28 -7.85
C PRO A 75 -1.42 0.60 -6.88
N TYR A 76 -1.42 1.80 -6.28
CA TYR A 76 -0.37 2.18 -5.32
C TYR A 76 -0.51 1.47 -3.98
N ALA A 77 -1.73 1.20 -3.51
CA ALA A 77 -2.01 0.58 -2.22
C ALA A 77 -1.44 -0.85 -2.12
N HIS A 78 -1.34 -1.55 -3.25
CA HIS A 78 -0.85 -2.94 -3.34
C HIS A 78 0.68 -3.08 -3.41
N GLY A 79 1.45 -2.19 -2.81
CA GLY A 79 2.92 -2.34 -2.81
C GLY A 79 3.60 -1.51 -1.76
N ILE A 80 2.83 -1.24 -0.71
CA ILE A 80 3.32 -0.99 0.64
C ILE A 80 3.28 -2.34 1.36
#